data_AF-A0A4Y2TXN7-F1
#
_entry.id   AF-A0A4Y2TXN7-F1
#
_cell.length_a   1.000
_cell.length_b   1.000
_cell.length_c   1.000
_cell.angle_alpha   90.00
_cell.angle_beta   90.00
_cell.angle_gamma   90.00
#
_symmetry.space_group_name_H-M   'P 1'
#
loop_
_entity.id
_entity.type
_entity.pdbx_description
1 polymer ?
#
loop_
_entity_poly.entity_id
_entity_poly.type
_entity_poly.pdbx_seq_one_letter_code
_entity_poly.pdbx_strand_id
1 'polypeptide(L)'
;FYAHLEEYLYGQHLVTWVVTQSLKAHISKAEPSKALVMSFHGWTGSGKNYASKMIASALYGKGSQSEFVHWYIGTRDFPHLSEIEQYRDRLQKEIPEYTKKCGQSLFVFDEMDKMAPGIIDAIKPFIDFYDEIDGVDYRRNIFIFLR
;
A
#
# COMPACT_ATOMS: atom_id res chain seq x y z
N PHE A 1 14.52 13.60 2.68
CA PHE A 1 13.86 12.56 1.86
C PHE A 1 14.88 11.57 1.30
N TYR A 2 15.86 11.98 0.47
CA TYR A 2 16.82 11.08 -0.19
C TYR A 2 17.81 10.34 0.72
N ALA A 3 18.48 11.06 1.63
CA ALA A 3 19.52 10.45 2.49
C ALA A 3 18.99 9.31 3.38
N HIS A 4 17.73 9.39 3.79
CA HIS A 4 17.12 8.46 4.75
C HIS A 4 16.64 7.12 4.16
N LEU A 5 16.49 6.99 2.83
CA LEU A 5 16.11 5.72 2.21
C LEU A 5 17.33 4.90 1.75
N GLU A 6 18.44 5.56 1.42
CA GLU A 6 19.68 4.89 1.01
C GLU A 6 20.50 4.38 2.21
N GLU A 7 20.44 5.06 3.36
CA GLU A 7 21.20 4.68 4.57
C GLU A 7 20.71 3.39 5.25
N TYR A 8 19.47 2.96 4.99
CA TYR A 8 18.83 1.88 5.76
C TYR A 8 18.72 0.56 4.98
N LEU A 9 18.76 0.58 3.64
CA LEU A 9 18.61 -0.60 2.78
C LEU A 9 19.96 -1.08 2.22
N TYR A 10 20.75 -1.79 3.05
CA TYR A 10 21.97 -2.45 2.59
C TYR A 10 21.64 -3.66 1.69
N GLY A 11 22.25 -3.73 0.50
CA GLY A 11 22.16 -4.88 -0.41
C GLY A 11 21.03 -4.85 -1.46
N GLN A 12 20.17 -3.82 -1.46
CA GLN A 12 18.98 -3.70 -2.32
C GLN A 12 18.94 -2.35 -3.08
N HIS A 13 20.10 -1.78 -3.38
CA HIS A 13 20.27 -0.45 -4.00
C HIS A 13 19.40 -0.20 -5.26
N LEU A 14 19.18 -1.21 -6.10
CA LEU A 14 18.30 -1.12 -7.28
C LEU A 14 16.82 -0.94 -6.90
N VAL A 15 16.34 -1.63 -5.85
CA VAL A 15 14.97 -1.49 -5.35
C VAL A 15 14.78 -0.12 -4.71
N THR A 16 15.76 0.35 -3.93
CA THR A 16 15.73 1.67 -3.30
C THR A 16 15.59 2.79 -4.33
N TRP A 17 16.32 2.72 -5.45
CA TRP A 17 16.24 3.76 -6.49
C TRP A 17 14.88 3.78 -7.18
N VAL A 18 14.39 2.63 -7.67
CA VAL A 18 13.10 2.55 -8.39
C VAL A 18 11.96 3.01 -7.48
N VAL A 19 11.89 2.51 -6.25
CA VAL A 19 10.88 2.89 -5.26
C VAL A 19 10.91 4.40 -4.99
N THR A 20 12.10 4.96 -4.79
CA THR A 20 12.27 6.39 -4.50
C THR A 20 11.83 7.25 -5.68
N GLN A 21 12.18 6.89 -6.92
CA GLN A 21 11.75 7.63 -8.11
C GLN A 21 10.24 7.56 -8.32
N SER A 22 9.64 6.37 -8.16
CA SER A 22 8.19 6.19 -8.27
C SER A 22 7.42 7.00 -7.23
N LEU A 23 7.86 6.99 -5.97
CA LEU A 23 7.27 7.79 -4.90
C LEU A 23 7.40 9.29 -5.19
N LYS A 24 8.58 9.75 -5.58
CA LYS A 24 8.81 11.16 -5.92
C LYS A 24 7.90 11.60 -7.07
N ALA A 25 7.88 10.84 -8.17
CA ALA A 25 7.08 11.16 -9.34
C ALA A 25 5.59 11.24 -8.99
N HIS A 26 5.11 10.33 -8.15
CA HIS A 26 3.72 10.31 -7.72
C HIS A 26 3.36 11.49 -6.80
N ILE A 27 4.13 11.69 -5.73
CA ILE A 27 3.84 12.71 -4.69
C ILE A 27 4.03 14.13 -5.23
N SER A 28 4.97 14.34 -6.16
CA SER A 28 5.20 15.66 -6.77
C SER A 28 4.10 16.09 -7.74
N LYS A 29 3.25 15.16 -8.20
CA LYS A 29 2.17 15.46 -9.13
C LYS A 29 0.94 15.91 -8.36
N ALA A 30 0.52 17.17 -8.58
CA ALA A 30 -0.66 17.73 -7.91
C ALA A 30 -1.93 16.89 -8.19
N GLU A 31 -2.08 16.37 -9.41
CA GLU A 31 -3.22 15.55 -9.81
C GLU A 31 -2.71 14.27 -10.50
N PRO A 32 -2.37 13.22 -9.71
CA PRO A 32 -2.04 11.92 -10.27
C PRO A 32 -3.24 11.35 -11.03
N SER A 33 -2.99 10.58 -12.09
CA SER A 33 -4.06 9.99 -12.91
C SER A 33 -4.63 8.68 -12.32
N LYS A 34 -3.93 8.11 -11.32
CA LYS A 34 -4.32 6.91 -10.57
C LYS A 34 -3.42 6.76 -9.35
N ALA A 35 -3.87 5.93 -8.40
CA ALA A 35 -3.10 5.56 -7.22
C ALA A 35 -1.73 4.96 -7.59
N LEU A 36 -0.72 5.18 -6.76
CA LEU A 36 0.57 4.50 -6.93
C LEU A 36 0.45 3.07 -6.40
N VAL A 37 0.73 2.10 -7.27
CA VAL A 37 0.74 0.68 -6.91
C VAL A 37 2.15 0.12 -7.04
N MET A 38 2.67 -0.47 -5.96
CA MET A 38 3.94 -1.17 -5.92
C MET A 38 3.72 -2.63 -5.50
N SER A 39 4.44 -3.55 -6.13
CA SER A 39 4.41 -4.97 -5.78
C SER A 39 5.82 -5.47 -5.55
N PHE A 40 6.11 -5.92 -4.33
CA PHE A 40 7.40 -6.47 -3.94
C PHE A 40 7.30 -7.99 -3.91
N HIS A 41 8.12 -8.62 -4.74
CA HIS A 41 8.19 -10.08 -4.88
C HIS A 41 9.57 -10.58 -4.43
N GLY A 42 9.61 -11.70 -3.70
CA GLY A 42 10.86 -12.37 -3.40
C GLY A 42 10.75 -13.36 -2.26
N TRP A 43 11.85 -14.02 -1.93
CA TRP A 43 11.91 -15.00 -0.83
C TRP A 43 11.61 -14.35 0.53
N THR A 44 11.11 -15.15 1.47
CA THR A 44 11.01 -14.74 2.87
C THR A 44 12.39 -14.29 3.39
N GLY A 45 12.42 -13.19 4.14
CA GLY A 45 13.67 -12.61 4.63
C GLY A 45 14.42 -11.70 3.64
N SER A 46 13.92 -11.50 2.42
CA SER A 46 14.54 -10.59 1.43
C SER A 46 14.39 -9.10 1.72
N GLY A 47 13.68 -8.72 2.79
CA GLY A 47 13.52 -7.34 3.23
C GLY A 47 12.27 -6.62 2.72
N LYS A 48 11.28 -7.32 2.14
CA LYS A 48 10.02 -6.70 1.65
C LYS A 48 9.33 -5.82 2.70
N ASN A 49 9.07 -6.38 3.89
CA ASN A 49 8.42 -5.65 4.98
C ASN A 49 9.29 -4.51 5.49
N TYR A 50 10.61 -4.68 5.46
CA TYR A 50 11.56 -3.65 5.85
C TYR A 50 11.50 -2.46 4.88
N ALA A 51 11.49 -2.71 3.58
CA ALA A 51 11.29 -1.68 2.56
C ALA A 51 9.96 -0.94 2.74
N SER A 52 8.85 -1.64 2.97
CA SER A 52 7.55 -1.01 3.23
C SER A 52 7.54 -0.14 4.49
N LYS A 53 8.21 -0.57 5.57
CA LYS A 53 8.36 0.22 6.79
C LYS A 53 9.21 1.47 6.57
N MET A 54 10.24 1.38 5.74
CA MET A 54 11.05 2.54 5.35
C MET A 54 10.24 3.53 4.52
N ILE A 55 9.45 3.06 3.56
CA ILE A 55 8.52 3.91 2.78
C ILE A 55 7.56 4.62 3.74
N ALA A 56 6.93 3.89 4.66
CA ALA A 56 6.05 4.49 5.65
C ALA A 56 6.76 5.56 6.49
N SER A 57 7.99 5.29 6.93
CA SER A 57 8.80 6.23 7.72
C SER A 57 9.26 7.47 6.94
N ALA A 58 9.46 7.34 5.63
CA ALA A 58 9.78 8.46 4.76
C ALA A 58 8.57 9.36 4.48
N LEU A 59 7.36 8.77 4.44
CA LEU A 59 6.12 9.47 4.11
C LEU A 59 5.41 10.08 5.32
N TYR A 60 5.47 9.42 6.48
CA TYR A 60 4.69 9.81 7.66
C TYR A 60 5.59 9.89 8.89
N GLY A 61 5.44 10.95 9.69
CA GLY A 61 6.30 11.19 10.85
C GLY A 61 6.28 10.10 11.92
N LYS A 62 5.18 9.32 12.01
CA LYS A 62 5.06 8.15 12.91
C LYS A 62 5.38 6.81 12.21
N GLY A 63 5.85 6.86 10.96
CA GLY A 63 6.11 5.68 10.14
C GLY A 63 4.91 4.73 10.11
N SER A 64 5.17 3.45 10.37
CA SER A 64 4.12 2.41 10.41
C SER A 64 3.08 2.58 11.51
N GLN A 65 3.31 3.44 12.50
CA GLN A 65 2.35 3.76 13.57
C GLN A 65 1.48 4.99 13.23
N SER A 66 1.66 5.58 12.05
CA SER A 66 0.79 6.63 11.56
C SER A 66 -0.64 6.11 11.36
N GLU A 67 -1.64 6.91 11.71
CA GLU A 67 -3.05 6.59 11.47
C GLU A 67 -3.42 6.57 9.96
N PHE A 68 -2.51 7.02 9.10
CA PHE A 68 -2.64 7.02 7.63
C PHE A 68 -1.90 5.85 6.96
N VAL A 69 -1.36 4.92 7.76
CA VAL A 69 -0.67 3.72 7.28
C VAL A 69 -1.43 2.50 7.75
N HIS A 70 -1.99 1.75 6.81
CA HIS A 70 -2.90 0.65 7.07
C HIS A 70 -2.28 -0.66 6.60
N TRP A 71 -2.10 -1.61 7.54
CA TRP A 71 -1.51 -2.91 7.27
C TRP A 71 -2.58 -4.00 7.29
N TYR A 72 -2.69 -4.75 6.19
CA TYR A 72 -3.49 -5.94 6.06
C TYR A 72 -2.57 -7.14 5.83
N ILE A 73 -2.58 -8.12 6.72
CA ILE A 73 -1.73 -9.31 6.69
C ILE A 73 -2.61 -10.51 6.35
N GLY A 74 -2.31 -11.23 5.27
CA GLY A 74 -3.15 -12.30 4.73
C GLY A 74 -3.56 -13.34 5.77
N THR A 75 -2.60 -13.92 6.49
CA THR A 75 -2.90 -14.98 7.47
C THR A 75 -3.56 -14.49 8.76
N ARG A 76 -3.47 -13.19 9.08
CA ARG A 76 -4.04 -12.61 10.31
C ARG A 76 -5.42 -12.02 10.09
N ASP A 77 -5.55 -11.21 9.03
CA ASP A 77 -6.74 -10.40 8.80
C ASP A 77 -7.75 -11.11 7.89
N PHE A 78 -7.30 -12.09 7.10
CA PHE A 78 -8.12 -12.86 6.16
C PHE A 78 -7.94 -14.40 6.28
N PRO A 79 -7.97 -14.99 7.49
CA PRO A 79 -7.60 -16.39 7.70
C PRO A 79 -8.61 -17.40 7.13
N HIS A 80 -9.89 -17.04 7.01
CA HIS A 80 -10.97 -18.00 6.73
C HIS A 80 -11.70 -17.70 5.41
N LEU A 81 -11.62 -18.63 4.45
CA LEU A 81 -12.33 -18.51 3.17
C LEU A 81 -13.86 -18.40 3.32
N SER A 82 -14.43 -18.98 4.37
CA SER A 82 -15.86 -18.88 4.66
C SER A 82 -16.34 -17.46 4.99
N GLU A 83 -15.42 -16.57 5.37
CA GLU A 83 -15.71 -15.18 5.75
C GLU A 83 -15.34 -14.18 4.64
N ILE A 84 -15.07 -14.68 3.42
CA ILE A 84 -14.58 -13.86 2.30
C ILE A 84 -15.46 -12.63 2.03
N GLU A 85 -16.79 -12.78 2.05
CA GLU A 85 -17.71 -11.66 1.81
C GLU A 85 -17.58 -10.59 2.91
N GLN A 86 -17.43 -11.00 4.18
CA GLN A 86 -17.23 -10.05 5.30
C GLN A 86 -15.91 -9.28 5.15
N TYR A 87 -14.85 -9.95 4.68
CA TYR A 87 -13.57 -9.31 4.44
C TYR A 87 -13.63 -8.33 3.26
N ARG A 88 -14.39 -8.66 2.21
CA ARG A 88 -14.65 -7.77 1.07
C ARG A 88 -15.41 -6.52 1.52
N ASP A 89 -16.50 -6.70 2.26
CA ASP A 89 -17.31 -5.60 2.81
C ASP A 89 -16.47 -4.69 3.73
N ARG A 90 -15.63 -5.29 4.57
CA ARG A 90 -14.71 -4.56 5.43
C ARG A 90 -13.76 -3.67 4.62
N LEU A 91 -13.11 -4.19 3.58
CA LEU A 91 -12.20 -3.41 2.73
C LEU A 91 -12.93 -2.31 1.96
N GLN A 92 -14.12 -2.61 1.44
CA GLN A 92 -14.95 -1.63 0.74
C GLN A 92 -15.44 -0.51 1.65
N LYS A 93 -15.49 -0.73 2.96
CA LYS A 93 -15.79 0.31 3.94
C LYS A 93 -14.55 1.07 4.41
N GLU A 94 -13.51 0.35 4.81
CA GLU A 94 -12.31 0.91 5.44
C GLU A 94 -11.51 1.79 4.48
N ILE A 95 -11.28 1.36 3.23
CA ILE A 95 -10.45 2.12 2.27
C ILE A 95 -11.05 3.52 1.98
N PRO A 96 -12.35 3.67 1.66
CA PRO A 96 -12.96 4.99 1.52
C PRO A 96 -12.89 5.83 2.80
N GLU A 97 -13.17 5.24 3.97
CA GLU A 97 -13.13 5.96 5.25
C GLU A 97 -11.74 6.51 5.56
N TYR A 98 -10.69 5.70 5.34
CA TYR A 98 -9.30 6.12 5.53
C TYR A 98 -8.87 7.17 4.49
N THR A 99 -9.25 6.99 3.22
CA THR A 99 -8.96 7.96 2.16
C THR A 99 -9.60 9.33 2.44
N LYS A 100 -10.84 9.34 2.96
CA LYS A 100 -11.52 10.59 3.37
C LYS A 100 -10.78 11.30 4.51
N LYS A 101 -10.17 10.57 5.44
CA LYS A 101 -9.36 11.14 6.53
C LYS A 101 -8.02 11.67 6.01
N CYS A 102 -7.39 10.96 5.07
CA CYS A 102 -6.16 11.37 4.41
C CYS A 102 -6.14 10.89 2.97
N GLY A 103 -6.23 11.82 2.01
CA GLY A 103 -6.24 11.51 0.58
C GLY A 103 -4.92 10.90 0.05
N GLN A 104 -3.86 10.92 0.85
CA GLN A 104 -2.61 10.23 0.58
C GLN A 104 -2.38 9.15 1.66
N SER A 105 -3.33 8.22 1.79
CA SER A 105 -3.20 7.07 2.69
C SER A 105 -2.31 5.98 2.07
N LEU A 106 -1.58 5.26 2.91
CA LEU A 106 -0.74 4.13 2.51
C LEU A 106 -1.39 2.82 2.96
N PHE A 107 -1.71 1.96 2.00
CA PHE A 107 -2.26 0.63 2.24
C PHE A 107 -1.21 -0.43 1.91
N VAL A 108 -0.84 -1.24 2.90
CA VAL A 108 0.14 -2.33 2.74
C VAL A 108 -0.57 -3.66 2.93
N PHE A 109 -0.54 -4.50 1.92
CA PHE A 109 -1.10 -5.85 1.91
C PHE A 109 0.06 -6.86 1.91
N ASP A 110 0.31 -7.44 3.08
CA ASP A 110 1.35 -8.42 3.33
C ASP A 110 0.84 -9.85 3.20
N GLU A 111 1.71 -10.78 2.82
CA GLU A 111 1.35 -12.18 2.55
C GLU A 111 0.23 -12.30 1.50
N MET A 112 0.32 -11.51 0.43
CA MET A 112 -0.66 -11.51 -0.66
C MET A 112 -0.82 -12.87 -1.33
N ASP A 113 0.18 -13.74 -1.27
CA ASP A 113 0.13 -15.12 -1.77
C ASP A 113 -0.77 -16.03 -0.90
N LYS A 114 -1.11 -15.58 0.32
CA LYS A 114 -2.03 -16.27 1.25
C LYS A 114 -3.45 -15.71 1.19
N MET A 115 -3.68 -14.58 0.54
CA MET A 115 -5.01 -13.99 0.41
C MET A 115 -5.83 -14.68 -0.68
N ALA A 116 -7.12 -14.87 -0.42
CA ALA A 116 -8.04 -15.41 -1.41
C ALA A 116 -8.24 -14.42 -2.59
N PRO A 117 -8.48 -14.90 -3.82
CA PRO A 117 -8.71 -14.03 -4.98
C PRO A 117 -9.78 -12.96 -4.77
N GLY A 118 -10.86 -13.28 -4.04
CA GLY A 118 -11.94 -12.35 -3.72
C GLY A 118 -11.50 -11.11 -2.93
N ILE A 119 -10.39 -11.18 -2.17
CA ILE A 119 -9.81 -10.02 -1.48
C ILE A 119 -9.20 -9.05 -2.50
N ILE A 120 -8.50 -9.56 -3.50
CA ILE A 120 -7.89 -8.74 -4.57
C ILE A 120 -9.00 -8.04 -5.36
N ASP A 121 -10.08 -8.74 -5.65
CA ASP A 121 -11.22 -8.19 -6.39
C ASP A 121 -11.91 -7.03 -5.63
N ALA A 122 -11.92 -7.06 -4.29
CA ALA A 122 -12.43 -5.95 -3.49
C ALA A 122 -11.53 -4.71 -3.50
N ILE A 123 -10.23 -4.86 -3.80
CA ILE A 123 -9.27 -3.74 -3.82
C ILE A 123 -9.21 -3.08 -5.20
N LYS A 124 -9.45 -3.85 -6.27
CA LYS A 124 -9.37 -3.39 -7.68
C LYS A 124 -9.99 -2.02 -7.94
N PRO A 125 -11.21 -1.70 -7.46
CA PRO A 125 -11.82 -0.40 -7.73
C PRO A 125 -10.97 0.79 -7.27
N PHE A 126 -10.21 0.64 -6.19
CA PHE A 126 -9.43 1.74 -5.58
C PHE A 126 -8.04 1.94 -6.21
N ILE A 127 -7.61 1.04 -7.08
CA ILE A 127 -6.28 1.07 -7.72
C ILE A 127 -6.35 1.27 -9.25
N ASP A 128 -7.52 1.06 -9.85
CA ASP A 128 -7.73 1.20 -11.28
C ASP A 128 -8.11 2.65 -11.68
N PHE A 129 -8.30 2.90 -12.98
CA PHE A 129 -8.51 4.23 -13.58
C PHE A 129 -9.89 4.87 -13.30
N TYR A 130 -10.45 4.69 -12.11
CA TYR A 130 -11.61 5.47 -11.68
C TYR A 130 -11.13 6.77 -11.04
N ASP A 131 -11.47 7.91 -11.64
CA ASP A 131 -11.09 9.22 -11.08
C ASP A 131 -11.69 9.42 -9.68
N GLU A 132 -12.94 8.97 -9.49
CA GLU A 132 -13.63 8.97 -8.21
C GLU A 132 -14.57 7.75 -8.11
N ILE A 133 -14.71 7.23 -6.88
CA ILE A 133 -15.78 6.28 -6.52
C ILE A 133 -16.52 6.88 -5.33
N ASP A 134 -17.84 7.05 -5.48
CA ASP A 134 -18.71 7.66 -4.47
C ASP A 134 -18.22 9.03 -3.96
N GLY A 135 -17.64 9.84 -4.86
CA GLY A 135 -17.12 11.18 -4.57
C GLY A 135 -15.82 11.20 -3.76
N VAL A 136 -15.09 10.09 -3.72
CA VAL A 136 -13.77 9.97 -3.09
C VAL A 136 -12.70 9.83 -4.17
N ASP A 137 -11.69 10.69 -4.12
CA ASP A 137 -10.51 10.62 -4.99
C ASP A 137 -9.44 9.73 -4.36
N TYR A 138 -9.17 8.58 -4.99
CA TYR A 138 -8.15 7.61 -4.54
C TYR A 138 -6.81 7.81 -5.23
N ARG A 139 -6.69 8.74 -6.19
CA ARG A 139 -5.54 8.83 -7.09
C ARG A 139 -4.24 9.21 -6.38
N ARG A 140 -4.33 9.80 -5.19
CA ARG A 140 -3.16 10.12 -4.35
C ARG A 140 -2.80 9.02 -3.35
N ASN A 141 -3.60 7.97 -3.22
CA ASN A 141 -3.28 6.85 -2.35
C ASN A 141 -2.11 6.03 -2.89
N ILE A 142 -1.46 5.32 -1.97
CA ILE A 142 -0.33 4.45 -2.26
C ILE A 142 -0.68 3.04 -1.77
N PHE A 143 -0.51 2.06 -2.65
CA PHE A 143 -0.76 0.65 -2.37
C PHE A 143 0.55 -0.14 -2.52
N ILE A 144 0.86 -0.97 -1.53
CA ILE A 144 2.02 -1.86 -1.54
C ILE A 144 1.54 -3.30 -1.33
N PHE A 145 1.86 -4.17 -2.28
CA PHE A 145 1.57 -5.60 -2.23
C PHE A 145 2.85 -6.39 -1.98
N LEU A 146 2.87 -7.27 -0.98
CA LEU A 146 4.04 -8.10 -0.65
C LEU A 146 3.71 -9.57 -0.89
N ARG A 147 4.45 -10.22 -1.79
CA ARG A 147 4.43 -11.68 -2.02
C ARG A 147 5.80 -12.27 -1.75
#